data_AF-A0A2S2PK54-F1
#
_entry.id   AF-A0A2S2PK54-F1
#
_cell.length_a   1.000
_cell.length_b   1.000
_cell.length_c   1.000
_cell.angle_alpha   90.00
_cell.angle_beta   90.00
_cell.angle_gamma   90.00
#
_symmetry.space_group_name_H-M   'P 1'
#
loop_
_entity.id
_entity.type
_entity.pdbx_description
1 polymer ?
#
loop_
_entity_poly.entity_id
_entity_poly.type
_entity_poly.pdbx_seq_one_letter_code
_entity_poly.pdbx_strand_id
1 'polypeptide(L)'
;MDSEKVQTVNNFQPPKTKKQIQSFLGYINFYLKFIRDLSQDTEQLSALTKKDTKWVWGTTQQRAFENIKKKFLENIIIQFPDFTKEFYLNTDASTTHVGAELYQINEEGNINHSDLSAEP
;
A
#
# COMPACT_ATOMS: atom_id res chain seq x y z
N MET A 1 15.07 -0.84 -0.31
CA MET A 1 13.86 -1.41 0.33
C MET A 1 14.29 -2.16 1.57
N ASP A 2 13.60 -2.02 2.69
CA ASP A 2 13.79 -2.93 3.82
C ASP A 2 13.38 -4.33 3.38
N SER A 3 14.36 -5.22 3.20
CA SER A 3 14.14 -6.63 2.85
C SER A 3 13.11 -7.29 3.79
N GLU A 4 13.07 -6.84 5.05
CA GLU A 4 12.16 -7.31 6.09
C GLU A 4 10.67 -7.03 5.78
N LYS A 5 10.34 -5.87 5.21
CA LYS A 5 8.93 -5.51 4.87
C LYS A 5 8.40 -6.35 3.71
N VAL A 6 9.23 -6.53 2.68
CA VAL A 6 8.95 -7.39 1.53
C VAL A 6 8.79 -8.85 1.97
N GLN A 7 9.71 -9.34 2.82
CA GLN A 7 9.64 -10.69 3.38
C GLN A 7 8.38 -10.89 4.22
N THR A 8 7.99 -9.89 5.02
CA THR A 8 6.77 -9.94 5.81
C THR A 8 5.54 -10.17 4.92
N VAL A 9 5.38 -9.38 3.85
CA VAL A 9 4.28 -9.55 2.89
C VAL A 9 4.34 -10.90 2.18
N ASN A 10 5.53 -11.33 1.76
CA ASN A 10 5.70 -12.62 1.10
C ASN A 10 5.27 -13.79 2.01
N ASN A 11 5.61 -13.71 3.30
CA ASN A 11 5.36 -14.74 4.29
C ASN A 11 3.93 -14.76 4.84
N PHE A 12 3.14 -13.71 4.60
CA PHE A 12 1.73 -13.69 5.02
C PHE A 12 1.00 -14.89 4.42
N GLN A 13 0.41 -15.68 5.31
CA GLN A 13 -0.44 -16.82 4.98
C GLN A 13 -1.89 -16.36 4.82
N PRO A 14 -2.70 -17.07 4.02
CA PRO A 14 -4.14 -16.82 3.95
C PRO A 14 -4.75 -16.81 5.37
N PRO A 15 -5.40 -15.71 5.77
CA PRO A 15 -5.96 -15.61 7.10
C PRO A 15 -7.08 -16.64 7.28
N LYS A 16 -7.19 -17.15 8.50
CA LYS A 16 -8.22 -18.11 8.94
C LYS A 16 -9.22 -17.48 9.90
N THR A 17 -8.95 -16.25 10.34
CA THR A 17 -9.76 -15.55 11.35
C THR A 17 -9.90 -14.07 11.00
N LYS A 18 -10.97 -13.46 11.53
CA LYS A 18 -11.24 -12.03 11.43
C LYS A 18 -10.08 -11.17 11.95
N LYS A 19 -9.44 -11.59 13.04
CA LYS A 19 -8.26 -10.88 13.59
C LYS A 19 -7.07 -10.90 12.63
N GLN A 20 -6.82 -12.04 11.98
CA GLN A 20 -5.70 -12.16 11.04
C GLN A 20 -5.90 -11.31 9.79
N ILE A 21 -7.13 -11.25 9.23
CA ILE A 21 -7.37 -10.38 8.08
C ILE A 21 -7.30 -8.89 8.46
N GLN A 22 -7.76 -8.51 9.66
CA GLN A 22 -7.61 -7.14 10.16
C GLN A 22 -6.13 -6.76 10.32
N SER A 23 -5.30 -7.67 10.82
CA SER A 23 -3.86 -7.46 10.94
C SER A 23 -3.19 -7.32 9.56
N PHE A 24 -3.55 -8.16 8.60
CA PHE A 24 -3.07 -8.05 7.21
C PHE A 24 -3.45 -6.71 6.58
N LEU A 25 -4.75 -6.35 6.62
CA LEU A 25 -5.26 -5.10 6.07
C LEU A 25 -4.61 -3.89 6.75
N GLY A 26 -4.46 -3.92 8.08
CA GLY A 26 -3.79 -2.87 8.84
C GLY A 26 -2.32 -2.70 8.44
N TYR A 27 -1.59 -3.79 8.21
CA TYR A 27 -0.19 -3.76 7.78
C TYR A 27 -0.05 -3.11 6.39
N ILE A 28 -0.87 -3.53 5.43
CA ILE A 28 -0.75 -3.03 4.05
C ILE A 28 -1.34 -1.63 3.87
N ASN A 29 -2.22 -1.16 4.76
CA ASN A 29 -2.98 0.08 4.59
C ASN A 29 -2.09 1.30 4.34
N PHE A 30 -0.93 1.38 5.02
CA PHE A 30 0.04 2.46 4.81
C PHE A 30 0.56 2.51 3.37
N TYR A 31 0.72 1.36 2.73
CA TYR A 31 1.32 1.22 1.41
C TYR A 31 0.28 1.27 0.28
N LEU A 32 -0.98 0.92 0.57
CA LEU A 32 -2.05 0.88 -0.42
C LEU A 32 -2.26 2.22 -1.15
N LYS A 33 -2.01 3.36 -0.49
CA LYS A 33 -2.09 4.69 -1.12
C LYS A 33 -1.10 4.89 -2.28
N PHE A 34 -0.03 4.10 -2.33
CA PHE A 34 1.00 4.17 -3.36
C PHE A 34 0.81 3.12 -4.48
N ILE A 35 -0.15 2.21 -4.33
CA ILE A 35 -0.35 1.09 -5.27
C ILE A 35 -1.70 1.26 -5.97
N ARG A 36 -1.67 1.42 -7.29
CA ARG A 36 -2.88 1.62 -8.10
C ARG A 36 -3.71 0.33 -8.20
N ASP A 37 -5.02 0.52 -8.34
CA ASP A 37 -5.99 -0.55 -8.65
C ASP A 37 -6.03 -1.70 -7.63
N LEU A 38 -6.01 -1.38 -6.33
CA LEU A 38 -6.20 -2.34 -5.23
C LEU A 38 -7.51 -2.15 -4.44
N SER A 39 -8.30 -1.12 -4.76
CA SER A 39 -9.55 -0.82 -4.06
C SER A 39 -10.54 -2.00 -4.08
N GLN A 40 -10.71 -2.63 -5.24
CA GLN A 40 -11.65 -3.76 -5.38
C GLN A 40 -11.23 -4.98 -4.55
N ASP A 41 -9.95 -5.36 -4.58
CA ASP A 41 -9.46 -6.52 -3.81
C ASP A 41 -9.50 -6.24 -2.30
N THR A 42 -9.13 -5.03 -1.90
CA THR A 42 -9.15 -4.63 -0.49
C THR A 42 -10.57 -4.53 0.04
N GLU A 43 -11.54 -4.13 -0.77
CA GLU A 43 -12.96 -4.17 -0.42
C GLU A 43 -13.44 -5.61 -0.18
N GLN A 44 -13.08 -6.54 -1.06
CA GLN A 44 -13.44 -7.97 -0.92
C GLN A 44 -12.95 -8.57 0.39
N LEU A 45 -11.75 -8.18 0.84
CA LEU A 45 -11.20 -8.61 2.13
C LEU A 45 -11.78 -7.82 3.31
N SER A 46 -12.03 -6.52 3.14
CA SER A 46 -12.60 -5.64 4.16
C SER A 46 -14.04 -6.05 4.52
N ALA A 47 -14.79 -6.62 3.59
CA ALA A 47 -16.11 -7.18 3.84
C ALA A 47 -16.09 -8.22 4.98
N LEU A 48 -15.02 -9.04 5.11
CA LEU A 48 -14.84 -10.03 6.18
C LEU A 48 -14.61 -9.40 7.56
N THR A 49 -14.31 -8.11 7.62
CA THR A 49 -14.06 -7.38 8.87
C THR A 49 -15.32 -6.71 9.44
N LYS A 50 -16.42 -6.66 8.67
CA LYS A 50 -17.68 -6.05 9.11
C LYS A 50 -18.30 -6.81 10.28
N LYS A 51 -19.06 -6.09 11.12
CA LYS A 51 -19.82 -6.72 12.21
C LYS A 51 -20.87 -7.66 11.61
N ASP A 52 -21.16 -8.76 12.29
CA ASP A 52 -22.19 -9.75 11.90
C ASP A 52 -21.96 -10.46 10.55
N THR A 53 -20.76 -10.38 9.98
CA THR A 53 -20.39 -11.12 8.77
C THR A 53 -19.89 -12.51 9.12
N LYS A 54 -20.49 -13.54 8.52
CA LYS A 54 -20.01 -14.93 8.63
C LYS A 54 -18.64 -15.05 7.96
N TRP A 55 -17.69 -15.66 8.65
CA TRP A 55 -16.38 -15.95 8.08
C TRP A 55 -16.52 -16.94 6.91
N VAL A 56 -16.18 -16.48 5.71
CA VAL A 56 -16.13 -17.30 4.50
C VAL A 56 -14.83 -16.97 3.76
N TRP A 57 -14.00 -17.99 3.58
CA TRP A 57 -12.78 -17.88 2.79
C TRP A 57 -12.91 -18.78 1.56
N GLY A 58 -13.21 -18.19 0.41
CA GLY A 58 -13.37 -18.90 -0.86
C GLY A 58 -12.39 -18.41 -1.92
N THR A 59 -12.67 -18.78 -3.16
CA THR A 59 -11.84 -18.44 -4.34
C THR A 59 -11.70 -16.94 -4.53
N THR A 60 -12.76 -16.17 -4.28
CA THR A 60 -12.75 -14.70 -4.38
C THR A 60 -11.77 -14.08 -3.38
N GLN A 61 -11.86 -14.46 -2.11
CA GLN A 61 -10.98 -13.95 -1.05
C GLN A 61 -9.52 -14.37 -1.29
N GLN A 62 -9.30 -15.61 -1.70
CA GLN A 62 -7.95 -16.09 -2.01
C GLN A 62 -7.35 -15.31 -3.18
N ARG A 63 -8.12 -15.07 -4.25
CA ARG A 63 -7.66 -14.29 -5.40
C ARG A 63 -7.33 -12.85 -5.02
N ALA A 64 -8.18 -12.19 -4.24
CA ALA A 64 -7.93 -10.84 -3.75
C ALA A 64 -6.65 -10.77 -2.91
N PHE A 65 -6.47 -11.73 -2.00
CA PHE A 65 -5.28 -11.83 -1.14
C PHE A 65 -3.99 -11.98 -1.96
N GLU A 66 -3.95 -12.91 -2.91
CA GLU A 66 -2.78 -13.11 -3.77
C GLU A 66 -2.53 -11.90 -4.68
N ASN A 67 -3.57 -11.27 -5.23
CA ASN A 67 -3.41 -10.09 -6.08
C ASN A 67 -2.86 -8.89 -5.30
N ILE A 68 -3.33 -8.68 -4.07
CA ILE A 68 -2.78 -7.67 -3.16
C ILE A 68 -1.30 -7.96 -2.90
N LYS A 69 -0.94 -9.19 -2.51
CA LYS A 69 0.46 -9.57 -2.27
C LYS A 69 1.33 -9.32 -3.50
N LYS A 70 0.88 -9.77 -4.67
CA LYS A 70 1.58 -9.59 -5.95
C LYS A 70 1.81 -8.12 -6.26
N LYS A 71 0.75 -7.32 -6.30
CA LYS A 71 0.85 -5.89 -6.61
C LYS A 71 1.66 -5.12 -5.56
N PHE A 72 1.56 -5.50 -4.30
CA PHE A 72 2.38 -4.93 -3.25
C PHE A 72 3.86 -5.18 -3.51
N LEU A 73 4.24 -6.42 -3.84
CA LEU A 73 5.64 -6.77 -4.14
C LEU A 73 6.14 -6.12 -5.44
N GLU A 74 5.29 -5.96 -6.44
CA GLU A 74 5.63 -5.33 -7.72
C GLU A 74 5.73 -3.80 -7.63
N ASN A 75 4.87 -3.15 -6.84
CA ASN A 75 4.70 -1.69 -6.84
C ASN A 75 5.19 -1.01 -5.57
N ILE A 76 5.76 -1.72 -4.58
CA ILE A 76 6.31 -1.09 -3.37
C ILE A 76 7.62 -0.34 -3.68
N ILE A 77 7.58 0.66 -4.54
CA ILE A 77 8.69 1.58 -4.77
C ILE A 77 8.64 2.63 -3.66
N ILE A 78 8.99 2.21 -2.43
CA ILE A 78 9.42 3.15 -1.38
C ILE A 78 10.94 3.13 -1.45
N GLN A 79 11.45 3.97 -2.31
CA GLN A 79 12.88 4.19 -2.42
C GLN A 79 13.28 5.24 -1.40
N PHE A 80 14.37 5.01 -0.68
CA PHE A 80 14.94 6.06 0.15
C PHE A 80 15.27 7.25 -0.73
N PRO A 81 15.03 8.48 -0.27
CA PRO A 81 15.39 9.66 -1.02
C PRO A 81 16.88 9.63 -1.34
N ASP A 82 17.20 9.76 -2.61
CA ASP A 82 18.57 9.89 -3.07
C ASP A 82 18.92 11.37 -3.07
N PHE A 83 19.64 11.82 -2.04
CA PHE A 83 20.04 13.22 -1.89
C PHE A 83 21.04 13.70 -2.95
N THR A 84 21.53 12.81 -3.82
CA THR A 84 22.35 13.18 -4.98
C THR A 84 21.53 13.49 -6.23
N LYS A 85 20.23 13.17 -6.22
CA LYS A 85 19.29 13.42 -7.33
C LYS A 85 18.39 14.61 -7.04
N GLU A 86 17.84 15.21 -8.10
CA GLU A 86 16.86 16.28 -7.97
C GLU A 86 15.58 15.79 -7.28
N PHE A 87 14.98 16.70 -6.51
CA PHE A 87 13.66 16.52 -5.94
C PHE A 87 12.67 17.40 -6.69
N TYR A 88 11.49 16.86 -6.96
CA TYR A 88 10.38 17.57 -7.58
C TYR A 88 9.27 17.71 -6.55
N LEU A 89 8.69 18.90 -6.47
CA LEU A 89 7.57 19.21 -5.59
C LEU A 89 6.35 19.53 -6.44
N ASN A 90 5.30 18.73 -6.32
CA ASN A 90 3.99 19.04 -6.85
C ASN A 90 3.17 19.72 -5.75
N THR A 91 2.55 20.86 -6.04
CA THR A 91 1.71 21.57 -5.07
C THR A 91 0.34 21.84 -5.66
N ASP A 92 -0.70 21.60 -4.87
CA ASP A 92 -2.07 22.02 -5.19
C ASP A 92 -2.62 22.82 -4.01
N ALA A 93 -3.39 23.87 -4.29
CA ALA A 93 -3.95 24.74 -3.27
C ALA A 93 -5.35 25.21 -3.65
N SER A 94 -6.22 25.24 -2.65
CA SER A 94 -7.55 25.84 -2.70
C SER A 94 -7.64 26.99 -1.70
N THR A 95 -8.77 27.70 -1.67
CA THR A 95 -9.03 28.76 -0.69
C THR A 95 -9.02 28.29 0.77
N THR A 96 -9.09 26.98 1.03
CA THR A 96 -9.19 26.42 2.39
C THR A 96 -8.13 25.39 2.73
N HIS A 97 -7.43 24.84 1.74
CA HIS A 97 -6.49 23.72 1.92
C HIS A 97 -5.28 23.87 0.99
N VAL A 98 -4.12 23.41 1.45
CA VAL A 98 -2.89 23.29 0.66
C VAL A 98 -2.42 21.84 0.74
N GLY A 99 -2.04 21.27 -0.40
CA GLY A 99 -1.44 19.96 -0.53
C GLY A 99 -0.10 20.07 -1.25
N ALA A 100 0.85 19.23 -0.86
CA ALA A 100 2.11 19.11 -1.56
C ALA A 100 2.55 17.64 -1.59
N GLU A 101 3.20 17.25 -2.67
CA GLU A 101 3.77 15.93 -2.89
C GLU A 101 5.22 16.09 -3.33
N LEU A 102 6.17 15.50 -2.59
CA LEU A 102 7.56 15.43 -3.00
C LEU A 102 7.85 14.09 -3.66
N TYR A 103 8.55 14.12 -4.78
CA TYR A 103 8.92 12.93 -5.53
C TYR A 103 10.27 13.08 -6.22
N GLN A 104 10.86 11.95 -6.64
CA GLN A 104 12.06 11.89 -7.47
C GLN A 104 11.76 11.07 -8.72
N ILE A 105 12.52 11.28 -9.80
CA ILE A 105 12.39 10.49 -11.03
C ILE A 105 13.49 9.43 -11.03
N ASN A 106 13.11 8.16 -11.22
CA ASN A 106 14.08 7.07 -11.33
C ASN A 106 14.74 7.03 -12.71
N GLU A 107 15.73 6.15 -12.89
CA GLU A 107 16.50 6.04 -14.14
C GLU A 107 15.65 5.61 -15.35
N GLU A 108 14.47 5.03 -15.10
CA GLU A 108 13.51 4.61 -16.12
C GLU A 108 12.47 5.71 -16.44
N GLY A 109 12.56 6.88 -15.81
CA GLY A 109 11.62 7.99 -16.00
C GLY A 109 10.33 7.87 -15.17
N ASN A 110 10.23 6.91 -14.25
CA ASN A 110 9.07 6.73 -13.39
C ASN A 110 9.16 7.62 -12.14
N ILE A 111 8.00 8.06 -11.65
CA ILE A 111 7.88 8.84 -10.41
C ILE A 111 8.05 7.90 -9.21
N ASN A 112 9.10 8.14 -8.43
CA ASN A 112 9.27 7.59 -7.10
C ASN A 112 8.65 8.57 -6.10
N HIS A 113 7.57 8.16 -5.45
CA HIS A 113 7.03 8.92 -4.33
C HIS A 113 8.06 8.85 -3.19
N SER A 114 8.71 9.97 -2.89
CA SER A 114 9.64 10.05 -1.76
C SER A 114 8.82 10.20 -0.49
N ASP A 115 9.06 9.32 0.48
CA ASP A 115 8.46 9.45 1.80
C ASP A 115 9.05 10.68 2.51
N LEU A 116 8.30 11.78 2.46
CA LEU A 116 8.47 12.93 3.32
C LEU A 116 7.14 13.21 4.02
N SER A 117 6.65 12.24 4.79
CA SER A 117 5.94 12.62 6.01
C SER A 117 6.96 13.27 6.95
N ALA A 118 7.19 14.56 6.76
CA ALA A 118 7.52 15.42 7.88
C ALA A 118 6.27 15.41 8.79
N GLU A 119 6.24 14.48 9.75
CA GLU A 119 5.40 14.73 10.92
C GLU A 119 6.06 15.87 11.73
N PRO A 120 5.26 16.80 12.27
CA PRO A 120 5.76 17.93 13.06
C PRO A 120 6.46 17.50 14.35
#